data_AF-A0A959ISN9-F1
#
_entry.id   AF-A0A959ISN9-F1
#
_cell.length_a   1.000
_cell.length_b   1.000
_cell.length_c   1.000
_cell.angle_alpha   90.00
_cell.angle_beta   90.00
_cell.angle_gamma   90.00
#
_symmetry.space_group_name_H-M   'P 1'
#
loop_
_entity.id
_entity.type
_entity.pdbx_description
1 polymer ?
#
loop_
_entity_poly.entity_id
_entity_poly.type
_entity_poly.pdbx_seq_one_letter_code
_entity_poly.pdbx_strand_id
1 'polypeptide(L)' 'KPVGTIWLAVGNRERTVTKLLHAGKDRLKNIEYATVYALNLIRTFILESE' A
#
# COMPACT_ATOMS: atom_id res chain seq x y z
N LYS A 1 5.63 -1.60 -17.06
CA LYS A 1 4.94 -0.97 -15.91
C LYS A 1 5.40 0.49 -15.83
N PRO A 2 4.50 1.49 -15.86
CA PRO A 2 4.88 2.91 -15.72
C PRO A 2 5.59 3.20 -14.40
N VAL A 3 6.39 4.26 -14.37
CA VAL A 3 6.87 4.85 -13.10
C VAL A 3 5.65 5.32 -12.30
N GLY A 4 5.66 5.08 -10.98
CA GLY A 4 4.54 5.42 -10.09
C GLY A 4 3.54 4.30 -9.87
N THR A 5 3.58 3.21 -10.64
CA THR A 5 2.72 2.05 -10.35
C THR A 5 3.31 1.26 -9.17
N ILE A 6 2.60 1.21 -8.04
CA ILE A 6 3.04 0.57 -6.79
C ILE A 6 1.97 -0.46 -6.37
N TRP A 7 2.38 -1.69 -6.07
CA TRP A 7 1.50 -2.70 -5.51
C TRP A 7 1.79 -2.85 -4.03
N LEU A 8 0.75 -2.83 -3.21
CA LEU A 8 0.80 -3.10 -1.79
C LEU A 8 -0.01 -4.36 -1.49
N ALA A 9 0.44 -5.15 -0.52
CA ALA A 9 -0.29 -6.29 0.01
C ALA A 9 -0.15 -6.30 1.54
N VAL A 10 -1.22 -6.63 2.24
CA VAL A 10 -1.26 -6.90 3.67
C VAL A 10 -2.07 -8.16 3.90
N GLY A 11 -1.73 -8.98 4.88
CA GLY A 11 -2.49 -10.19 5.16
C GLY A 11 -2.19 -10.78 6.54
N ASN A 12 -3.10 -11.63 6.99
CA ASN A 12 -2.98 -12.47 8.18
C ASN A 12 -3.31 -13.94 7.79
N ARG A 13 -3.60 -14.78 8.78
CA ARG A 13 -3.98 -16.19 8.56
C ARG A 13 -5.28 -16.37 7.76
N GLU A 14 -6.19 -15.40 7.83
CA GLU A 14 -7.57 -15.52 7.34
C GLU A 14 -7.77 -14.84 6.00
N ARG A 15 -7.12 -13.69 5.78
CA ARG A 15 -7.32 -12.88 4.58
C ARG A 15 -6.07 -12.13 4.15
N THR A 16 -5.97 -11.88 2.85
CA THR A 16 -4.97 -11.02 2.22
C THR A 16 -5.68 -9.94 1.39
N VAL A 17 -5.25 -8.70 1.53
CA VAL A 17 -5.76 -7.53 0.82
C VAL A 17 -4.64 -6.93 -0.02
N THR A 18 -4.91 -6.70 -1.31
CA THR A 18 -3.97 -6.04 -2.22
C THR A 18 -4.51 -4.69 -2.68
N LYS A 19 -3.63 -3.70 -2.84
CA LYS A 19 -3.98 -2.37 -3.35
C LYS A 19 -3.00 -1.93 -4.43
N LEU A 20 -3.54 -1.49 -5.57
CA LEU A 20 -2.78 -0.87 -6.64
C LEU A 20 -2.83 0.65 -6.49
N LEU A 21 -1.66 1.27 -6.40
CA LEU A 21 -1.51 2.73 -6.39
C LEU A 21 -0.92 3.20 -7.72
N HIS A 22 -1.45 4.31 -8.21
CA HIS A 22 -0.92 5.06 -9.35
C HIS A 22 -0.40 6.40 -8.84
N ALA A 23 0.90 6.44 -8.56
CA ALA A 23 1.61 7.64 -8.12
C ALA A 23 2.24 8.40 -9.30
N GLY A 24 2.93 9.49 -9.00
CA GLY A 24 3.52 10.38 -10.00
C GLY A 24 4.82 9.85 -10.62
N LYS A 25 5.47 10.70 -11.42
CA LYS A 25 6.74 10.40 -12.09
C LYS A 25 7.97 10.53 -11.19
N ASP A 26 7.82 11.17 -10.04
CA ASP A 26 8.91 11.44 -9.09
C ASP A 26 9.19 10.22 -8.20
N ARG A 27 10.41 9.67 -8.29
CA ARG A 27 10.79 8.45 -7.59
C ARG A 27 10.88 8.63 -6.08
N LEU A 28 11.40 9.75 -5.59
CA LEU A 28 11.54 9.99 -4.15
C LEU A 28 10.16 10.12 -3.52
N LYS A 29 9.27 10.90 -4.15
CA LYS A 29 7.87 10.99 -3.71
C LYS A 29 7.19 9.63 -3.74
N ASN A 30 7.43 8.80 -4.75
CA ASN A 30 6.83 7.47 -4.82
C ASN A 30 7.25 6.57 -3.64
N ILE A 31 8.48 6.68 -3.15
CA ILE A 31 8.96 5.93 -1.97
C ILE A 31 8.26 6.41 -0.69
N GLU A 32 8.18 7.72 -0.50
CA GLU A 32 7.48 8.33 0.64
C GLU A 32 5.99 7.95 0.64
N TYR A 33 5.33 8.11 -0.51
CA TYR A 33 3.93 7.74 -0.70
C TYR A 33 3.68 6.25 -0.45
N ALA A 34 4.52 5.36 -0.98
CA ALA A 34 4.38 3.92 -0.76
C ALA A 34 4.40 3.58 0.73
N THR A 35 5.30 4.19 1.50
CA THR A 35 5.44 3.97 2.94
C THR A 35 4.20 4.43 3.71
N VAL A 36 3.73 5.65 3.45
CA VAL A 36 2.53 6.20 4.12
C VAL A 36 1.30 5.33 3.83
N TYR A 37 1.11 4.93 2.57
CA TYR A 37 -0.02 4.09 2.19
C TYR A 37 0.07 2.67 2.77
N ALA A 38 1.27 2.09 2.88
CA ALA A 38 1.46 0.78 3.49
C ALA A 38 1.11 0.81 4.98
N LEU A 39 1.57 1.82 5.73
CA LEU A 39 1.25 1.97 7.15
C LEU A 39 -0.26 2.16 7.37
N ASN A 40 -0.92 2.97 6.54
CA ASN A 40 -2.36 3.12 6.62
C ASN A 40 -3.12 1.84 6.23
N LEU A 41 -2.61 1.08 5.25
CA LEU A 41 -3.19 -0.20 4.85
C LEU A 41 -3.10 -1.22 5.99
N ILE A 42 -1.99 -1.28 6.73
CA ILE A 42 -1.86 -2.11 7.93
C ILE A 42 -2.80 -1.64 9.04
N ARG A 43 -2.85 -0.33 9.32
CA ARG A 43 -3.75 0.24 10.34
C ARG A 43 -5.21 -0.14 10.08
N THR A 44 -5.68 0.06 8.86
CA THR A 44 -7.07 -0.28 8.47
C THR A 44 -7.32 -1.78 8.50
N PHE A 45 -6.36 -2.58 8.02
CA PHE A 45 -6.45 -4.05 8.05
C PHE A 45 -6.63 -4.60 9.48
N ILE A 46 -5.89 -4.05 10.45
CA ILE A 46 -6.00 -4.45 11.86
C ILE A 46 -7.34 -4.02 12.46
N LEU A 47 -7.76 -2.77 12.25
CA LEU A 47 -9.02 -2.25 12.81
C LEU A 47 -10.29 -2.91 12.24
N GLU A 48 -10.22 -3.46 11.03
CA GLU A 48 -11.31 -4.26 10.45
C GLU A 48 -11.34 -5.71 10.95
N SER A 49 -10.29 -6.16 11.64
CA SER A 49 -10.17 -7.53 12.16
C SER A 49 -10.53 -7.63 13.65
N GLU A 50 -10.94 -6.52 14.27
CA GLU A 50 -11.59 -6.45 15.60
C GLU A 50 -13.12 -6.48 15.45
#